data_AF-A0AAX3T4R2-F1
#
_entry.id   AF-A0AAX3T4R2-F1
#
_cell.length_a   1.000
_cell.length_b   1.000
_cell.length_c   1.000
_cell.angle_alpha   90.00
_cell.angle_beta   90.00
_cell.angle_gamma   90.00
#
_symmetry.space_group_name_H-M   'P 1'
#
loop_
_entity.id
_entity.type
_entity.pdbx_description
1 polymer ?
#
loop_
_entity_poly.entity_id
_entity_poly.type
_entity_poly.pdbx_seq_one_letter_code
_entity_poly.pdbx_strand_id
1 'polypeptide(L)'
;MRYRSDLERLATLDAAAIEVACTDCTSVGELIDCAVDEYLEFDVAADEAEARGHDEHAAYLRQEAAAWRATVRVLRMIGAESGSESHARDRGRHGAA
;
A
#
# COMPACT_ATOMS: atom_id res chain seq x y z
N MET A 1 6.43 -8.61 12.63
CA MET A 1 5.98 -8.76 11.24
C MET A 1 6.86 -7.90 10.36
N ARG A 2 7.54 -8.45 9.34
CA ARG A 2 8.42 -7.68 8.44
C ARG A 2 7.68 -6.49 7.81
N TYR A 3 6.44 -6.73 7.38
CA TYR A 3 5.62 -5.73 6.69
C TYR A 3 5.22 -4.53 7.55
N ARG A 4 4.95 -4.71 8.85
CA ARG A 4 4.66 -3.58 9.76
C ARG A 4 5.81 -2.57 9.76
N SER A 5 7.03 -3.05 9.98
CA SER A 5 8.22 -2.20 10.01
C SER A 5 8.54 -1.58 8.64
N ASP A 6 8.15 -2.23 7.54
CA ASP A 6 8.29 -1.65 6.21
C ASP A 6 7.30 -0.51 5.97
N LEU A 7 6.03 -0.67 6.39
CA LEU A 7 5.01 0.37 6.31
C LEU A 7 5.34 1.57 7.22
N GLU A 8 5.77 1.31 8.46
CA GLU A 8 6.18 2.36 9.40
C GLU A 8 7.33 3.22 8.85
N ARG A 9 8.27 2.59 8.12
CA ARG A 9 9.42 3.30 7.51
C ARG A 9 9.02 4.16 6.32
N LEU A 10 7.99 3.76 5.58
CA LEU A 10 7.48 4.52 4.44
C LEU A 10 6.69 5.76 4.89
N ALA A 11 6.14 5.74 6.10
CA ALA A 11 5.46 6.87 6.73
C ALA A 11 4.29 7.47 5.93
N THR A 12 3.68 6.69 5.02
CA THR A 12 2.50 7.11 4.25
C THR A 12 1.19 6.78 4.95
N LEU A 13 1.16 5.69 5.73
CA LEU A 13 -0.01 5.26 6.49
C LEU A 13 0.15 5.64 7.97
N ASP A 14 -0.96 5.96 8.62
CA ASP A 14 -0.98 6.11 10.06
C ASP A 14 -0.92 4.76 10.79
N ALA A 15 -0.70 4.81 12.10
CA ALA A 15 -0.59 3.60 12.92
C ALA A 15 -1.86 2.74 12.91
N ALA A 16 -3.05 3.33 12.74
CA ALA A 16 -4.31 2.60 12.73
C ALA A 16 -4.47 1.83 11.41
N ALA A 17 -4.18 2.46 10.28
CA ALA A 17 -4.17 1.83 8.96
C ALA A 17 -3.12 0.71 8.87
N ILE A 18 -1.94 0.90 9.47
CA ILE A 18 -0.91 -0.15 9.58
C ILE A 18 -1.41 -1.33 10.42
N GLU A 19 -2.11 -1.07 11.52
CA GLU A 19 -2.70 -2.13 12.33
C GLU A 19 -3.74 -2.94 11.56
N VAL A 20 -4.64 -2.25 10.86
CA VAL A 20 -5.66 -2.87 10.00
C VAL A 20 -4.99 -3.72 8.91
N ALA A 21 -4.02 -3.16 8.18
CA ALA A 21 -3.29 -3.90 7.14
C ALA A 21 -2.63 -5.19 7.68
N CYS A 22 -2.16 -5.17 8.92
CA CYS A 22 -1.48 -6.32 9.53
C CYS A 22 -2.41 -7.36 10.16
N THR A 23 -3.68 -7.03 10.40
CA THR A 23 -4.59 -7.87 11.20
C THR A 23 -5.86 -8.27 10.47
N ASP A 24 -6.29 -7.49 9.49
CA ASP A 24 -7.48 -7.75 8.68
C ASP A 24 -7.14 -7.75 7.19
N CYS A 25 -7.05 -8.95 6.62
CA CYS A 25 -6.74 -9.14 5.21
C CYS A 25 -7.87 -8.70 4.27
N THR A 26 -9.11 -8.54 4.76
CA THR A 26 -10.24 -8.10 3.93
C THR A 26 -10.18 -6.61 3.63
N SER A 27 -9.62 -5.83 4.55
CA SER A 27 -9.44 -4.38 4.42
C SER A 27 -8.22 -3.98 3.58
N VAL A 28 -7.33 -4.92 3.23
CA VAL A 28 -6.11 -4.63 2.46
C VAL A 28 -6.42 -4.11 1.05
N GLY A 29 -7.53 -4.56 0.44
CA GLY A 29 -7.97 -4.07 -0.87
C GLY A 29 -8.27 -2.58 -0.86
N GLU A 30 -9.07 -2.13 0.11
CA GLU A 30 -9.42 -0.71 0.26
C GLU A 30 -8.19 0.16 0.52
N LEU A 31 -7.25 -0.32 1.34
CA LEU A 31 -5.99 0.39 1.59
C LEU A 31 -5.11 0.49 0.33
N ILE A 32 -5.15 -0.52 -0.56
CA ILE A 32 -4.45 -0.47 -1.85
C ILE A 32 -5.09 0.60 -2.74
N ASP A 33 -6.42 0.64 -2.82
CA ASP A 33 -7.13 1.60 -3.65
C ASP A 33 -6.86 3.03 -3.17
N CYS A 34 -6.96 3.30 -1.87
CA CYS A 34 -6.58 4.60 -1.30
C CYS A 34 -5.13 4.98 -1.62
N ALA A 35 -4.18 4.07 -1.40
CA ALA A 35 -2.77 4.34 -1.70
C ALA A 35 -2.49 4.52 -3.21
N VAL A 36 -3.34 3.96 -4.08
CA VAL A 36 -3.29 4.18 -5.53
C VAL A 36 -3.74 5.58 -5.90
N ASP A 37 -4.88 6.01 -5.35
CA ASP A 37 -5.40 7.36 -5.56
C ASP A 37 -4.37 8.41 -5.12
N GLU A 38 -3.76 8.24 -3.94
CA GLU A 38 -2.74 9.14 -3.41
C GLU A 38 -1.55 9.31 -4.35
N TYR A 39 -0.91 8.22 -4.84
CA TYR A 39 0.24 8.42 -5.73
C TYR A 39 -0.13 9.05 -7.07
N LEU A 40 -1.36 8.82 -7.57
CA LEU A 40 -1.85 9.46 -8.80
C LEU A 40 -2.07 10.96 -8.59
N GLU A 41 -2.63 11.36 -7.44
CA GLU A 41 -2.76 12.77 -7.08
C GLU A 41 -1.40 13.46 -6.97
N PHE A 42 -0.42 12.83 -6.33
CA PHE A 42 0.94 13.35 -6.25
C PHE A 42 1.62 13.46 -7.62
N ASP A 43 1.42 12.50 -8.52
CA ASP A 43 1.95 12.56 -9.89
C ASP A 43 1.37 13.77 -10.65
N VAL A 44 0.06 13.95 -10.60
CA VAL A 44 -0.62 15.09 -11.23
C VAL A 44 -0.11 16.41 -10.65
N ALA A 45 -0.01 16.50 -9.33
CA ALA A 45 0.50 17.70 -8.66
C ALA A 45 1.97 17.99 -9.04
N ALA A 46 2.80 16.95 -9.19
CA ALA A 46 4.19 17.09 -9.59
C ALA A 46 4.32 17.65 -11.02
N ASP A 47 3.52 17.14 -11.95
CA ASP A 47 3.49 17.62 -13.33
C ASP A 47 3.00 19.08 -13.41
N GLU A 48 2.00 19.45 -12.61
CA GLU A 48 1.58 20.85 -12.48
C GLU A 48 2.66 21.76 -11.91
N ALA A 49 3.40 21.29 -10.90
CA ALA A 49 4.49 22.06 -10.29
C ALA A 49 5.64 22.28 -11.29
N GLU A 50 6.00 21.26 -12.07
CA GLU A 50 7.00 21.37 -13.14
C GLU A 50 6.54 22.32 -14.24
N ALA A 51 5.28 22.24 -14.66
CA ALA A 51 4.71 23.18 -15.66
C ALA A 51 4.75 24.64 -15.19
N ARG A 52 4.75 24.88 -13.87
CA ARG A 52 4.89 26.22 -13.24
C ARG A 52 6.34 26.61 -12.97
N GLY A 53 7.32 25.74 -13.27
CA GLY A 53 8.75 25.96 -13.03
C GLY A 53 9.16 25.80 -11.56
N HIS A 54 8.38 25.06 -10.77
CA HIS A 54 8.66 24.80 -9.35
C HIS A 54 9.38 23.45 -9.15
N ASP A 55 10.58 23.32 -9.71
CA ASP A 55 11.29 22.04 -9.84
C ASP A 55 11.53 21.32 -8.50
N GLU A 56 11.90 22.04 -7.44
CA GLU A 56 12.12 21.46 -6.11
C GLU A 56 10.82 20.89 -5.53
N HIS A 57 9.70 21.59 -5.73
CA HIS A 57 8.40 21.12 -5.28
C HIS A 57 7.92 19.91 -6.10
N ALA A 58 8.12 19.92 -7.42
CA ALA A 58 7.85 18.77 -8.26
C ALA A 58 8.68 17.54 -7.85
N ALA A 59 9.97 17.73 -7.52
CA ALA A 59 10.83 16.67 -7.03
C ALA A 59 10.39 16.12 -5.67
N TYR A 60 9.89 16.96 -4.77
CA TYR A 60 9.27 16.54 -3.51
C TYR A 60 8.02 15.69 -3.76
N LEU A 61 7.08 16.17 -4.57
CA LEU A 61 5.84 15.45 -4.88
C LEU A 61 6.11 14.09 -5.54
N ARG A 62 7.15 13.99 -6.38
CA ARG A 62 7.59 12.71 -6.94
C ARG A 62 8.12 11.73 -5.90
N GLN A 63 8.80 12.23 -4.86
CA GLN A 63 9.24 11.38 -3.75
C GLN A 63 8.03 10.85 -2.96
N GLU A 64 7.04 11.70 -2.71
CA GLU A 64 5.78 11.29 -2.07
C GLU A 64 5.05 10.22 -2.91
N ALA A 65 4.88 10.45 -4.22
CA ALA A 65 4.30 9.46 -5.12
C ALA A 65 5.10 8.14 -5.14
N ALA A 66 6.43 8.19 -5.04
CA ALA A 66 7.27 7.00 -4.98
C ALA A 66 7.08 6.23 -3.67
N ALA A 67 6.94 6.93 -2.53
CA ALA A 67 6.65 6.33 -1.24
C ALA A 67 5.30 5.61 -1.25
N TRP A 68 4.24 6.26 -1.77
CA TRP A 68 2.91 5.65 -1.90
C TRP A 68 2.90 4.42 -2.82
N ARG A 69 3.62 4.44 -3.94
CA ARG A 69 3.79 3.24 -4.78
C ARG A 69 4.51 2.11 -4.06
N ALA A 70 5.48 2.42 -3.21
CA ALA A 70 6.14 1.41 -2.37
C ALA A 70 5.18 0.83 -1.33
N THR A 71 4.32 1.66 -0.74
CA THR A 71 3.25 1.22 0.17
C THR A 71 2.29 0.25 -0.52
N VAL A 72 1.81 0.58 -1.73
CA VAL A 72 0.97 -0.33 -2.54
C VAL A 72 1.64 -1.69 -2.76
N ARG A 73 2.95 -1.71 -3.05
CA ARG A 73 3.69 -2.97 -3.22
C ARG A 73 3.69 -3.80 -1.95
N VAL A 74 3.90 -3.17 -0.79
CA VAL A 74 3.86 -3.86 0.51
C VAL A 74 2.48 -4.41 0.80
N LEU A 75 1.43 -3.61 0.63
CA LEU A 75 0.04 -4.05 0.84
C LEU A 75 -0.34 -5.21 -0.08
N ARG A 76 0.09 -5.21 -1.35
CA ARG A 76 -0.13 -6.33 -2.28
C ARG A 76 0.57 -7.61 -1.82
N MET A 77 1.78 -7.52 -1.24
CA MET A 77 2.46 -8.68 -0.66
C MET A 77 1.68 -9.26 0.53
N ILE A 78 1.17 -8.39 1.41
CA ILE A 78 0.31 -8.82 2.53
C ILE A 78 -0.93 -9.55 2.00
N GLY A 79 -1.65 -8.96 1.04
CA GLY A 79 -2.87 -9.56 0.47
C GLY A 79 -2.62 -10.91 -0.20
N ALA A 80 -1.50 -11.07 -0.91
CA ALA A 80 -1.13 -12.33 -1.56
C ALA A 80 -0.83 -13.46 -0.56
N GLU A 81 -0.20 -13.13 0.57
CA GLU A 81 0.09 -14.10 1.64
C GLU A 81 -1.19 -14.54 2.36
N SER A 82 -2.07 -13.60 2.71
CA SER A 82 -3.33 -13.92 3.39
C SER A 82 -4.31 -14.71 2.51
N GLY A 83 -4.32 -14.47 1.19
CA GLY A 83 -5.11 -15.23 0.23
C GLY A 83 -4.63 -16.68 0.07
N SER A 84 -3.31 -16.90 0.17
CA SER A 84 -2.69 -18.23 0.09
C SER A 84 -3.00 -19.08 1.33
N GLU A 85 -2.99 -18.48 2.52
CA GLU A 85 -3.37 -19.16 3.77
C GLU A 85 -4.85 -19.56 3.79
N SER A 86 -5.73 -18.70 3.28
CA SER A 86 -7.17 -18.98 3.21
C SER A 86 -7.46 -20.16 2.28
N HIS A 87 -6.81 -20.25 1.12
CA HIS A 87 -6.94 -21.38 0.19
C HIS A 87 -6.38 -22.70 0.74
N ALA A 88 -5.33 -22.66 1.58
CA ALA A 88 -4.78 -23.86 2.22
C ALA A 88 -5.74 -24.41 3.30
N ARG A 89 -6.36 -23.53 4.09
CA ARG A 89 -7.34 -23.90 5.12
C ARG A 89 -8.60 -24.52 4.52
N ASP A 90 -9.08 -23.99 3.39
CA ASP A 90 -10.29 -24.50 2.72
C ASP A 90 -10.08 -25.89 2.11
N ARG A 91 -8.91 -26.14 1.50
CA ARG A 91 -8.55 -27.48 0.98
C ARG A 91 -8.39 -28.55 2.07
N GLY A 92 -7.90 -28.18 3.25
CA GLY A 92 -7.81 -29.10 4.40
C GLY A 92 -9.18 -29.53 4.94
N ARG A 93 -10.22 -28.70 4.76
CA ARG A 93 -11.58 -28.96 5.23
C ARG A 93 -12.38 -29.91 4.33
N HIS A 94 -12.00 -30.05 3.07
CA HIS A 94 -12.68 -30.92 2.09
C HIS A 94 -12.00 -32.28 1.86
N GLY A 95 -10.89 -32.57 2.53
CA GLY A 95 -10.16 -33.84 2.42
C GLY A 95 -10.54 -34.93 3.44
N ALA A 96 -11.52 -34.68 4.31
CA ALA A 96 -11.97 -35.63 5.33
C ALA A 96 -13.44 -36.00 5.10
N ALA A 97 -13.69 -36.87 4.12
CA ALA A 97 -14.97 -37.55 3.91
C ALA A 97 -14.72 -39.00 3.50
#